data_AF-A0A7S1AYJ3-F1
#
_entry.id   AF-A0A7S1AYJ3-F1
#
_cell.length_a   1.000
_cell.length_b   1.000
_cell.length_c   1.000
_cell.angle_alpha   90.00
_cell.angle_beta   90.00
_cell.angle_gamma   90.00
#
_symmetry.space_group_name_H-M   'P 1'
#
loop_
_entity.id
_entity.type
_entity.pdbx_description
1 polymer ?
#
loop_
_entity_poly.entity_id
_entity_poly.type
_entity_poly.pdbx_seq_one_letter_code
_entity_poly.pdbx_strand_id
1 'polypeptide(L)'
;DFAAFEKFASENLVPLCSPANIDLCGDEQKEVIAGLQALSLSDLKSKIEDGKTKLKSLDEEFEAGVKGLNERYKELQTAKEEGIEAVKSSGTSLMQAVLTARTKNGESSEEL
;
A
#
# COMPACT_ATOMS: atom_id res chain seq x y z
N ASP A 1 -12.44 25.03 32.76
CA ASP A 1 -13.60 25.82 32.31
C ASP A 1 -14.70 24.84 31.92
N PHE A 2 -15.80 24.84 32.67
CA PHE A 2 -16.93 23.93 32.45
C PHE A 2 -17.64 24.20 31.11
N ALA A 3 -17.73 25.47 30.71
CA ALA A 3 -18.40 25.87 29.47
C ALA A 3 -17.66 25.36 28.22
N ALA A 4 -16.32 25.38 28.25
CA ALA A 4 -15.50 24.82 27.17
C ALA A 4 -15.67 23.29 27.05
N PHE A 5 -15.80 22.58 28.17
CA PHE A 5 -16.05 21.14 28.18
C PHE A 5 -17.46 20.80 27.69
N GLU A 6 -18.47 21.55 28.12
CA GLU A 6 -19.86 21.38 27.67
C GLU A 6 -20.00 21.60 26.16
N LYS A 7 -19.35 22.63 25.62
CA LYS A 7 -19.31 22.88 24.17
C LYS A 7 -18.60 21.77 23.40
N PHE A 8 -17.45 21.30 23.88
CA PHE A 8 -16.74 20.19 23.26
C PHE A 8 -17.60 18.92 23.25
N ALA A 9 -18.27 18.63 24.36
CA ALA A 9 -19.16 17.49 24.49
C ALA A 9 -20.35 17.58 23.53
N SER A 10 -21.03 18.72 23.45
CA SER A 10 -22.20 18.87 22.57
C SER A 10 -21.85 18.85 21.08
N GLU A 11 -20.67 19.33 20.69
CA GLU A 11 -20.23 19.36 19.29
C GLU A 11 -19.59 18.04 18.83
N ASN A 12 -18.96 17.27 19.73
CA ASN A 12 -18.13 16.11 19.35
C ASN A 12 -18.63 14.78 19.91
N LEU A 13 -19.36 14.78 21.03
CA LEU A 13 -19.95 13.56 21.59
C LEU A 13 -21.36 13.38 21.01
N VAL A 14 -21.40 13.17 19.69
CA VAL A 14 -22.63 12.80 19.01
C VAL A 14 -23.11 11.44 19.53
N PRO A 15 -24.42 11.29 19.81
CA PRO A 15 -24.99 10.01 20.21
C PRO A 15 -24.67 8.93 19.16
N LEU A 16 -24.06 7.83 19.59
CA LEU A 16 -23.62 6.77 18.67
C LEU A 16 -24.82 5.93 18.21
N CYS A 17 -25.02 5.84 16.90
CA CYS A 17 -25.90 4.85 16.28
C CYS A 17 -25.52 3.45 16.79
N SER A 18 -26.48 2.75 17.39
CA SER A 18 -26.28 1.41 17.94
C SER A 18 -27.61 0.66 18.01
N PRO A 19 -27.60 -0.69 18.15
CA PRO A 19 -28.84 -1.45 18.33
C PRO A 19 -29.66 -1.02 19.56
N ALA A 20 -29.02 -0.45 20.58
CA ALA A 20 -29.69 0.04 21.78
C ALA A 20 -30.24 1.48 21.64
N ASN A 21 -29.72 2.27 20.69
CA ASN A 21 -30.15 3.63 20.39
C ASN A 21 -30.39 3.79 18.88
N ILE A 22 -31.27 2.94 18.34
CA ILE A 22 -31.46 2.80 16.90
C ILE A 22 -32.04 4.06 16.25
N ASP A 23 -32.75 4.90 17.01
CA ASP A 23 -33.29 6.18 16.54
C ASP A 23 -32.21 7.17 16.08
N LEU A 24 -30.98 7.00 16.56
CA LEU A 24 -29.82 7.79 16.18
C LEU A 24 -29.18 7.35 14.86
N CYS A 25 -29.63 6.24 14.29
CA CYS A 25 -29.11 5.68 13.05
C CYS A 25 -29.82 6.28 11.83
N GLY A 26 -29.08 6.43 10.72
CA GLY A 26 -29.69 6.65 9.41
C GLY A 26 -30.44 5.40 8.94
N ASP A 27 -31.35 5.55 7.96
CA ASP A 27 -32.23 4.47 7.52
C ASP A 27 -31.46 3.21 7.05
N GLU A 28 -30.37 3.40 6.30
CA GLU A 28 -29.51 2.29 5.86
C GLU A 28 -28.90 1.52 7.05
N GLN A 29 -28.43 2.24 8.07
CA GLN A 29 -27.88 1.61 9.28
C GLN A 29 -28.95 0.85 10.07
N LYS A 30 -30.18 1.39 10.12
CA LYS A 30 -31.32 0.72 10.75
C LYS A 30 -31.67 -0.59 10.03
N GLU A 31 -31.70 -0.58 8.71
CA GLU A 31 -31.93 -1.78 7.90
C GLU A 31 -30.85 -2.84 8.14
N VAL A 32 -29.58 -2.43 8.18
CA VAL A 32 -28.47 -3.33 8.49
C VAL A 32 -28.62 -3.93 9.89
N ILE A 33 -28.90 -3.11 10.90
CA ILE A 33 -29.08 -3.59 12.27
C ILE A 33 -30.26 -4.56 12.37
N ALA A 34 -31.39 -4.25 11.73
CA ALA A 34 -32.55 -5.13 11.72
C ALA A 34 -32.24 -6.48 11.04
N GLY A 35 -31.51 -6.46 9.91
CA GLY A 35 -31.05 -7.67 9.23
C GLY A 35 -30.11 -8.51 10.10
N LEU A 36 -29.21 -7.88 10.84
CA LEU A 36 -28.32 -8.58 11.78
C LEU A 36 -29.08 -9.13 13.00
N GLN A 37 -30.06 -8.39 13.53
CA GLN A 37 -30.89 -8.83 14.65
C GLN A 37 -31.80 -10.02 14.30
N ALA A 38 -32.14 -10.19 13.02
CA ALA A 38 -32.93 -11.32 12.53
C ALA A 38 -32.13 -12.64 12.47
N LEU A 39 -30.80 -12.59 12.57
CA LEU A 39 -29.94 -13.78 12.55
C LEU A 39 -29.96 -14.53 13.89
N SER A 40 -29.72 -15.84 13.85
CA SER A 40 -29.51 -16.59 15.08
C SER A 40 -28.18 -16.19 15.75
N LEU A 41 -28.09 -16.40 17.07
CA LEU A 41 -26.86 -16.15 17.81
C LEU A 41 -25.68 -16.98 17.28
N SER A 42 -25.95 -18.19 16.77
CA SER A 42 -24.92 -19.02 16.14
C SER A 42 -24.44 -18.41 14.81
N ASP A 43 -25.36 -17.93 13.99
CA ASP A 43 -25.03 -17.32 12.69
C ASP A 43 -24.26 -16.01 12.88
N LEU A 44 -24.66 -15.18 13.84
CA LEU A 44 -23.93 -13.96 14.20
C LEU A 44 -22.49 -14.27 14.62
N LYS A 45 -22.29 -15.27 15.48
CA LYS A 45 -20.95 -15.70 15.90
C LYS A 45 -20.13 -16.21 14.73
N SER A 46 -20.71 -17.04 13.86
CA SER A 46 -20.02 -17.55 12.66
C SER A 46 -19.57 -16.41 11.77
N LYS A 47 -20.47 -15.46 11.44
CA LYS A 47 -20.14 -14.31 10.59
C LYS A 47 -19.03 -13.43 11.20
N ILE A 48 -19.02 -13.26 12.52
CA ILE A 48 -17.97 -12.50 13.21
C ILE A 48 -16.63 -13.22 13.09
N GLU A 49 -16.58 -14.53 13.33
CA GLU A 49 -15.33 -15.30 13.23
C GLU A 49 -14.82 -15.36 11.79
N ASP A 50 -15.70 -15.59 10.81
CA ASP A 50 -15.35 -15.53 9.38
C ASP A 50 -14.75 -14.16 9.01
N GLY A 51 -15.36 -13.08 9.51
CA GLY A 51 -14.87 -11.72 9.33
C GLY A 51 -13.48 -11.51 9.94
N LYS A 52 -13.25 -11.97 11.17
CA LYS A 52 -11.94 -11.89 11.84
C LYS A 52 -10.88 -12.69 11.11
N THR A 53 -11.20 -13.91 10.68
CA THR A 53 -10.28 -14.74 9.90
C THR A 53 -9.93 -14.09 8.57
N LYS A 54 -10.91 -13.50 7.88
CA LYS A 54 -10.66 -12.79 6.63
C LYS A 54 -9.78 -11.56 6.82
N LEU A 55 -10.03 -10.76 7.86
CA LEU A 55 -9.19 -9.60 8.20
C LEU A 55 -7.74 -10.04 8.46
N LYS A 56 -7.56 -11.06 9.30
CA LYS A 56 -6.24 -11.60 9.60
C LYS A 56 -5.51 -12.09 8.34
N SER A 57 -6.22 -12.82 7.47
CA SER A 57 -5.64 -13.31 6.21
C SER A 57 -5.24 -12.18 5.28
N LEU A 58 -6.02 -11.10 5.20
CA LEU A 58 -5.69 -9.92 4.40
C LEU A 58 -4.46 -9.20 4.93
N ASP A 59 -4.33 -9.07 6.26
CA ASP A 59 -3.14 -8.48 6.89
C ASP A 59 -1.89 -9.34 6.63
N GLU A 60 -1.97 -10.66 6.79
CA GLU A 60 -0.86 -11.58 6.52
C GLU A 60 -0.42 -11.55 5.04
N GLU A 61 -1.39 -11.51 4.11
CA GLU A 61 -1.11 -11.40 2.67
C GLU A 61 -0.43 -10.07 2.34
N PHE A 62 -0.91 -8.97 2.94
CA PHE A 62 -0.30 -7.65 2.77
C PHE A 62 1.14 -7.61 3.31
N GLU A 63 1.38 -8.12 4.52
CA GLU A 63 2.72 -8.18 5.11
C GLU A 63 3.68 -9.03 4.27
N ALA A 64 3.22 -10.19 3.77
CA ALA A 64 3.99 -11.04 2.87
C ALA A 64 4.33 -10.30 1.56
N GLY A 65 3.36 -9.59 0.98
CA GLY A 65 3.56 -8.75 -0.21
C GLY A 65 4.59 -7.64 0.02
N VAL A 66 4.52 -6.94 1.15
CA VAL A 66 5.47 -5.89 1.54
C VAL A 66 6.88 -6.46 1.71
N LYS A 67 7.01 -7.64 2.32
CA LYS A 67 8.31 -8.31 2.46
C LYS A 67 8.90 -8.68 1.09
N GLY A 68 8.11 -9.29 0.21
CA GLY A 68 8.54 -9.66 -1.14
C GLY A 68 8.94 -8.44 -1.97
N LEU A 69 8.21 -7.33 -1.86
CA LEU A 69 8.56 -6.07 -2.52
C LEU A 69 9.93 -5.54 -2.05
N ASN A 70 10.20 -5.58 -0.75
CA ASN A 70 11.47 -5.13 -0.19
C ASN A 70 12.65 -6.01 -0.61
N GLU A 71 12.46 -7.33 -0.65
CA GLU A 71 13.46 -8.27 -1.17
C GLU A 71 13.76 -7.96 -2.64
N ARG A 72 12.72 -7.80 -3.46
CA ARG A 72 12.87 -7.48 -4.87
C ARG A 72 13.56 -6.12 -5.10
N TYR A 73 13.24 -5.13 -4.28
CA TYR A 73 13.89 -3.82 -4.34
C TYR A 73 15.39 -3.94 -4.10
N LYS A 74 15.81 -4.70 -3.08
CA LYS A 74 17.24 -4.92 -2.77
C LYS A 74 17.95 -5.63 -3.91
N GLU A 75 17.36 -6.69 -4.47
CA GLU A 75 17.93 -7.39 -5.62
C GLU A 75 18.14 -6.47 -6.82
N LEU A 76 17.12 -5.67 -7.16
CA LEU A 76 17.20 -4.73 -8.28
C LEU A 76 18.24 -3.63 -8.03
N GLN A 77 18.37 -3.19 -6.78
CA GLN A 77 19.40 -2.21 -6.41
C GLN A 77 20.81 -2.78 -6.57
N THR A 78 21.07 -3.99 -6.06
CA THR A 78 22.37 -4.66 -6.23
C THR A 78 22.68 -4.92 -7.71
N ALA A 79 21.73 -5.47 -8.46
CA ALA A 79 21.91 -5.73 -9.89
C ALA A 79 22.21 -4.44 -10.69
N LYS A 80 21.57 -3.33 -10.32
CA LYS A 80 21.87 -2.01 -10.90
C LYS A 80 23.30 -1.57 -10.59
N GLU A 81 23.74 -1.69 -9.34
CA GLU A 81 25.09 -1.29 -8.91
C GLU A 81 26.17 -2.13 -9.61
N GLU A 82 26.00 -3.45 -9.64
CA GLU A 82 26.87 -4.37 -10.37
C GLU A 82 26.89 -4.08 -11.87
N GLY A 83 25.74 -3.83 -12.49
CA GLY A 83 25.65 -3.47 -13.90
C GLY A 83 26.36 -2.17 -14.23
N ILE A 84 26.25 -1.15 -13.37
CA ILE A 84 26.98 0.12 -13.52
C ILE A 84 28.49 -0.12 -13.43
N GLU A 85 28.94 -0.93 -12.48
CA GLU A 85 30.37 -1.24 -12.32
C GLU A 85 30.92 -2.05 -13.50
N ALA A 86 30.13 -3.00 -14.02
CA ALA A 86 30.47 -3.74 -15.24
C ALA A 86 30.62 -2.80 -16.45
N VAL A 87 29.72 -1.83 -16.62
CA VAL A 87 29.84 -0.83 -17.69
C VAL A 87 31.06 0.06 -17.51
N LYS A 88 31.35 0.52 -16.29
CA LYS A 88 32.54 1.34 -16.02
C LYS A 88 33.84 0.56 -16.31
N SER A 89 33.91 -0.70 -15.90
CA SER A 89 35.06 -1.57 -16.10
C SER A 89 35.21 -2.07 -17.54
N SER A 90 34.13 -2.12 -18.33
CA SER A 90 34.17 -2.51 -19.75
C SER A 90 34.96 -1.57 -20.66
N GLY A 91 35.44 -0.43 -20.15
CA GLY A 91 36.18 0.54 -20.94
C GLY A 91 35.30 1.35 -21.89
N THR A 92 33.97 1.41 -21.66
CA THR A 92 33.03 2.18 -22.49
C THR A 92 33.45 3.65 -22.62
N SER A 93 34.01 4.26 -21.57
CA SER A 93 34.56 5.63 -21.63
C SER A 93 35.74 5.75 -22.59
N LEU A 94 36.63 4.76 -22.62
CA LEU A 94 37.72 4.68 -23.58
C LEU A 94 37.21 4.46 -24.99
N MET A 95 36.18 3.61 -25.18
CA MET A 95 35.53 3.43 -26.48
C MET A 95 34.96 4.76 -27.01
N GLN A 96 34.28 5.55 -26.15
CA GLN A 96 33.79 6.88 -26.51
C GLN A 96 34.94 7.85 -26.86
N ALA A 97 36.05 7.81 -26.12
CA ALA A 97 37.23 8.63 -26.40
C ALA A 97 37.87 8.26 -27.75
N VAL A 98 37.99 6.96 -28.04
CA VAL A 98 38.51 6.46 -29.32
C VAL A 98 37.60 6.88 -30.48
N LEU A 99 36.28 6.73 -30.34
CA LEU A 99 35.32 7.17 -31.37
C LEU A 99 35.44 8.67 -31.65
N THR A 100 35.54 9.48 -30.60
CA THR A 100 35.69 10.94 -30.71
C THR A 100 37.00 11.33 -31.38
N ALA A 101 38.09 10.63 -31.08
CA ALA A 101 39.38 10.88 -31.72
C ALA A 101 39.35 10.55 -33.22
N ARG A 102 38.74 9.41 -33.60
CA ARG A 102 38.58 9.00 -35.02
C ARG A 102 37.72 9.98 -35.83
N THR A 103 36.59 10.40 -35.27
CA THR A 103 35.70 11.38 -35.93
C THR A 103 36.33 12.77 -36.08
N LYS A 104 37.18 13.22 -35.13
CA LYS A 104 37.93 14.49 -35.25
C LYS A 104 39.09 14.45 -36.25
N ASN A 105 39.68 13.27 -36.47
CA ASN A 105 40.82 13.08 -37.37
C ASN A 105 40.43 12.86 -38.84
N GLY A 106 39.16 13.05 -39.20
CA GLY A 106 38.75 13.14 -40.60
C GLY A 106 38.60 11.79 -41.33
N GLU A 107 38.46 10.67 -40.64
CA GLU A 107 37.94 9.44 -41.27
C GLU A 107 36.44 9.63 -41.57
N SER A 108 36.17 10.14 -42.77
CA SER A 108 34.88 10.00 -43.43
C SER A 108 34.78 8.56 -43.97
N SER A 109 33.80 7.81 -43.43
CA SER A 109 33.06 6.72 -44.09
C SER A 109 33.85 5.49 -44.58
N GLU A 110 33.69 4.33 -43.93
CA GLU A 110 33.07 3.11 -44.49
C GLU A 110 33.12 1.94 -43.49
N GLU A 111 31.98 1.24 -43.37
CA GLU A 111 31.73 -0.04 -42.68
C GLU A 111 31.98 -0.14 -41.16
N LEU A 112 30.89 0.02 -40.40
CA LEU A 112 30.39 -0.97 -39.43
C LEU A 112 28.87 -0.75 -39.23
#